data_AF-A0A3L6M185-F1
#
_entry.id   AF-A0A3L6M185-F1
#
_cell.length_a   1.000
_cell.length_b   1.000
_cell.length_c   1.000
_cell.angle_alpha   90.00
_cell.angle_beta   90.00
_cell.angle_gamma   90.00
#
_symmetry.space_group_name_H-M   'P 1'
#
loop_
_entity.id
_entity.type
_entity.pdbx_description
1 polymer ?
#
loop_
_entity_poly.entity_id
_entity_poly.type
_entity_poly.pdbx_seq_one_letter_code
_entity_poly.pdbx_strand_id
1 'polypeptide(L)'
;MDFQAIRGAIDIGTESGRIMAQVVVSSYRSGEMMNLYDLDHLDAKNFDLAIQVISYRRTGGWCDEDYWKLERYAARRLASTG
;
A
#
# COMPACT_ATOMS: atom_id res chain seq x y z
N MET A 1 6.83 5.76 9.36
CA MET A 1 6.43 4.85 8.27
C MET A 1 7.57 4.81 7.27
N ASP A 2 7.98 3.62 6.81
CA ASP A 2 9.09 3.47 5.86
C ASP A 2 8.59 3.42 4.41
N PHE A 3 8.55 4.59 3.76
CA PHE A 3 8.09 4.74 2.37
C PHE A 3 8.95 3.99 1.35
N GLN A 4 10.26 3.86 1.61
CA GLN A 4 11.15 3.16 0.68
C GLN A 4 10.92 1.65 0.74
N ALA A 5 10.74 1.09 1.94
CA ALA A 5 10.39 -0.32 2.11
C ALA A 5 9.04 -0.65 1.45
N ILE A 6 8.02 0.19 1.63
CA ILE A 6 6.70 -0.02 1.01
C ILE A 6 6.80 0.05 -0.52
N ARG A 7 7.57 1.00 -1.05
CA ARG A 7 7.79 1.11 -2.49
C ARG A 7 8.50 -0.12 -3.05
N GLY A 8 9.53 -0.61 -2.35
CA GLY A 8 10.20 -1.85 -2.72
C GLY A 8 9.26 -3.07 -2.70
N ALA A 9 8.33 -3.12 -1.75
CA ALA A 9 7.32 -4.17 -1.69
C ALA A 9 6.32 -4.11 -2.87
N ILE A 10 5.91 -2.91 -3.29
CA ILE A 10 5.08 -2.70 -4.50
C ILE A 10 5.81 -3.15 -5.78
N ASP A 11 7.13 -3.01 -5.82
CA ASP A 11 7.94 -3.36 -7.00
C ASP A 11 8.15 -4.86 -7.19
N ILE A 12 7.81 -5.66 -6.19
CA ILE A 12 7.81 -7.12 -6.31
C ILE A 12 6.82 -7.49 -7.41
N GLY A 13 7.32 -8.08 -8.50
CA GLY A 13 6.53 -8.46 -9.69
C GLY A 13 5.58 -9.63 -9.47
N THR A 14 5.13 -9.87 -8.24
CA THR A 14 4.24 -10.96 -7.83
C THR A 14 2.92 -10.41 -7.30
N GLU A 15 2.00 -11.32 -6.96
CA GLU A 15 0.73 -11.01 -6.31
C GLU A 15 0.91 -10.15 -5.04
N SER A 16 1.95 -10.39 -4.25
CA SER A 16 2.27 -9.61 -3.06
C SER A 16 2.50 -8.13 -3.37
N GLY A 17 3.19 -7.79 -4.48
CA GLY A 17 3.36 -6.39 -4.88
C GLY A 17 2.07 -5.73 -5.31
N ARG A 18 1.17 -6.48 -5.95
CA ARG A 18 -0.19 -6.02 -6.28
C ARG A 18 -1.00 -5.72 -5.02
N ILE A 19 -0.98 -6.64 -4.05
CA ILE A 19 -1.67 -6.48 -2.76
C ILE A 19 -1.13 -5.26 -2.03
N MET A 20 0.20 -5.09 -1.95
CA MET A 20 0.82 -3.92 -1.33
C MET A 20 0.41 -2.60 -2.00
N ALA A 21 0.29 -2.59 -3.33
CA ALA A 21 -0.21 -1.41 -4.04
C ALA A 21 -1.69 -1.13 -3.72
N GLN A 22 -2.52 -2.18 -3.61
CA GLN A 22 -3.92 -2.04 -3.19
C GLN A 22 -4.03 -1.50 -1.76
N VAL A 23 -3.22 -1.99 -0.81
CA VAL A 23 -3.19 -1.46 0.57
C VAL A 23 -3.05 0.05 0.56
N VAL A 24 -2.04 0.57 -0.14
CA VAL A 24 -1.71 2.00 -0.18
C VAL A 24 -2.81 2.82 -0.84
N VAL A 25 -3.35 2.35 -1.96
CA VAL A 25 -4.41 3.09 -2.67
C VAL A 25 -5.69 3.11 -1.84
N SER A 26 -6.09 1.97 -1.26
CA SER A 26 -7.28 1.86 -0.42
C SER A 26 -7.17 2.63 0.88
N SER A 27 -5.99 2.69 1.49
CA SER A 27 -5.78 3.47 2.71
C SER A 27 -5.76 4.99 2.44
N TYR A 28 -5.40 5.43 1.23
CA TYR A 28 -5.41 6.84 0.84
C TYR A 28 -6.79 7.30 0.33
N ARG A 29 -7.40 6.54 -0.60
CA ARG A 29 -8.65 6.90 -1.27
C ARG A 29 -9.86 6.41 -0.48
N SER A 30 -10.70 7.34 -0.04
CA SER A 30 -12.00 7.01 0.53
C SER A 30 -12.92 6.41 -0.56
N GLY A 31 -13.02 5.07 -0.62
CA GLY A 31 -13.96 4.37 -1.51
C GLY A 31 -13.42 3.09 -2.16
N GLU A 32 -12.09 2.95 -2.29
CA GLU A 32 -11.49 1.68 -2.73
C GLU A 32 -11.26 0.81 -1.50
N MET A 33 -12.15 -0.16 -1.25
CA MET A 33 -11.98 -1.08 -0.12
C MET A 33 -11.07 -2.23 -0.52
N MET A 34 -9.91 -2.34 0.14
CA MET A 34 -9.08 -3.53 0.00
C MET A 34 -9.76 -4.73 0.68
N ASN A 35 -9.57 -5.91 0.13
CA ASN A 35 -9.93 -7.14 0.81
C ASN A 35 -8.86 -7.49 1.84
N LEU A 36 -9.19 -7.50 3.12
CA LEU A 36 -8.24 -7.83 4.19
C LEU A 36 -7.79 -9.29 4.15
N TYR A 37 -8.57 -10.20 3.56
CA TYR A 37 -8.16 -11.58 3.35
C TYR A 37 -6.97 -11.70 2.39
N ASP A 38 -6.77 -10.73 1.51
CA ASP A 38 -5.64 -10.74 0.58
C ASP A 38 -4.30 -10.54 1.33
N LEU A 39 -4.34 -10.01 2.56
CA LEU A 39 -3.14 -9.83 3.39
C LEU A 39 -2.53 -11.18 3.82
N ASP A 40 -3.30 -12.27 3.84
CA ASP A 40 -2.79 -13.61 4.18
C ASP A 40 -1.81 -14.14 3.12
N HIS A 41 -1.80 -13.55 1.92
CA HIS A 41 -0.85 -13.86 0.85
C HIS A 41 0.48 -13.09 0.95
N LEU A 42 0.62 -12.22 1.94
CA LEU A 42 1.88 -11.51 2.22
C LEU A 42 2.77 -12.34 3.13
N ASP A 43 4.09 -12.28 2.90
CA ASP A 43 5.04 -12.72 3.92
C ASP A 43 4.98 -11.81 5.15
N ALA A 44 5.55 -12.27 6.27
CA ALA A 44 5.52 -11.55 7.54
C ALA A 44 6.05 -10.10 7.44
N LYS A 45 7.07 -9.87 6.60
CA LYS A 45 7.66 -8.54 6.43
C LYS A 45 6.72 -7.62 5.66
N ASN A 46 6.14 -8.09 4.57
CA ASN A 46 5.19 -7.32 3.76
C ASN A 46 3.87 -7.09 4.50
N PHE A 47 3.43 -8.06 5.30
CA PHE A 47 2.29 -7.92 6.20
C PHE A 47 2.51 -6.80 7.21
N ASP A 48 3.65 -6.75 7.90
CA ASP A 48 3.98 -5.67 8.83
C ASP A 48 3.99 -4.29 8.16
N LEU A 49 4.50 -4.20 6.93
CA LEU A 49 4.46 -2.97 6.14
C LEU A 49 3.02 -2.55 5.80
N ALA A 50 2.15 -3.51 5.44
CA ALA A 50 0.74 -3.24 5.18
C ALA A 50 0.03 -2.70 6.43
N ILE A 51 0.28 -3.29 7.60
CA ILE A 51 -0.27 -2.81 8.88
C ILE A 51 0.22 -1.40 9.22
N GLN A 52 1.49 -1.07 8.92
CA GLN A 52 2.01 0.28 9.11
C GLN A 52 1.26 1.31 8.26
N VAL A 53 0.96 1.00 6.99
CA VAL A 53 0.19 1.87 6.09
C VAL A 53 -1.23 2.09 6.62
N ILE A 54 -1.92 1.01 7.03
CA ILE A 54 -3.27 1.10 7.59
C ILE A 54 -3.29 1.93 8.88
N SER A 55 -2.30 1.72 9.75
CA SER A 55 -2.17 2.43 11.03
C SER A 55 -1.84 3.90 10.83
N TYR A 56 -1.00 4.22 9.85
CA TYR A 56 -0.63 5.60 9.53
C TYR A 56 -1.84 6.45 9.13
N ARG A 57 -2.82 5.86 8.42
CA ARG A 57 -4.05 6.58 8.09
C ARG A 57 -4.88 6.98 9.32
N ARG A 58 -4.77 6.23 10.43
CA ARG A 58 -5.54 6.47 11.66
C ARG A 58 -4.98 7.61 12.53
N THR A 59 -3.73 8.04 12.32
CA THR A 59 -3.04 8.99 13.22
C THR A 59 -3.26 10.48 12.93
N GLY A 60 -4.19 10.85 12.04
CA GLY A 60 -4.75 12.22 12.00
C GLY A 60 -3.86 13.36 11.46
N GLY A 61 -2.61 13.10 11.06
CA GLY A 61 -1.73 14.09 10.43
C GLY A 61 -1.95 14.20 8.92
N TRP A 62 -2.85 15.08 8.47
CA TRP A 62 -3.30 15.19 7.08
C TRP A 62 -2.43 16.11 6.21
N CYS A 63 -1.10 15.97 6.28
CA CYS A 63 -0.23 16.60 5.30
C CYS A 63 0.97 15.69 5.06
N ASP A 64 0.88 14.84 4.05
CA ASP A 64 1.97 13.94 3.71
C ASP A 64 2.08 13.81 2.20
N GLU A 65 2.81 14.77 1.61
CA GLU A 65 3.16 14.82 0.20
C GLU A 65 3.82 13.50 -0.25
N ASP A 66 4.59 12.86 0.62
CA ASP A 66 5.25 11.60 0.32
C ASP A 66 4.27 10.43 0.28
N TYR A 67 3.22 10.47 1.11
CA TYR A 67 2.14 9.49 1.03
C TYR A 67 1.27 9.68 -0.21
N TRP A 68 1.02 10.93 -0.62
CA TRP A 68 0.39 11.19 -1.91
C TRP A 68 1.24 10.69 -3.08
N LYS A 69 2.56 10.92 -3.07
CA LYS A 69 3.49 10.38 -4.09
C LYS A 69 3.46 8.85 -4.10
N LEU A 70 3.42 8.21 -2.92
CA LEU A 70 3.35 6.76 -2.79
C LEU A 70 2.03 6.20 -3.33
N GLU A 71 0.91 6.85 -3.06
CA GLU A 71 -0.39 6.48 -3.64
C GLU A 71 -0.36 6.58 -5.17
N ARG A 72 0.15 7.69 -5.73
CA ARG A 72 0.27 7.86 -7.18
C ARG A 72 1.13 6.79 -7.81
N TYR A 73 2.19 6.38 -7.12
CA TYR A 73 3.06 5.29 -7.53
C TYR A 73 2.32 3.95 -7.57
N ALA A 74 1.68 3.59 -6.45
CA ALA A 74 0.90 2.36 -6.30
C ALA A 74 -0.23 2.27 -7.35
N ALA A 75 -0.98 3.35 -7.56
CA ALA A 75 -2.06 3.41 -8.53
C ALA A 75 -1.57 3.18 -9.98
N ARG A 76 -0.42 3.76 -10.36
CA ARG A 76 0.19 3.50 -11.67
C ARG A 76 0.60 2.05 -11.83
N ARG A 77 1.14 1.43 -10.77
CA ARG A 77 1.55 0.03 -10.80
C ARG A 77 0.36 -0.91 -10.94
N LEU A 78 -0.76 -0.62 -10.29
CA LEU A 78 -2.01 -1.38 -10.47
C LEU A 78 -2.53 -1.27 -11.91
N ALA A 79 -2.53 -0.06 -12.48
CA ALA A 79 -2.98 0.16 -13.84
C ALA A 79 -2.08 -0.48 -14.92
N SER A 80 -0.79 -0.64 -14.64
CA SER A 80 0.16 -1.27 -15.58
C SER A 80 0.17 -2.81 -15.52
N THR A 81 -0.54 -3.40 -14.57
CA THR A 81 -0.62 -4.86 -14.37
C THR A 81 -1.98 -5.42 -14.82
N GLY A 82 -2.80 -4.59 -15.50
CA GLY A 82 -4.07 -4.96 -16.12
C GLY A 82 -3.95 -5.33 -17.59
#